data_AF-A0AAW7I7L9-F1
#
_entry.id   AF-A0AAW7I7L9-F1
#
_cell.length_a   1.000
_cell.length_b   1.000
_cell.length_c   1.000
_cell.angle_alpha   90.00
_cell.angle_beta   90.00
_cell.angle_gamma   90.00
#
_symmetry.space_group_name_H-M   'P 1'
#
loop_
_entity.id
_entity.type
_entity.pdbx_description
1 polymer ?
#
loop_
_entity_poly.entity_id
_entity_poly.type
_entity_poly.pdbx_seq_one_letter_code
_entity_poly.pdbx_strand_id
1 'polypeptide(L)' 'MAKQKVAIATTDPAHDHQRGVIQDNHLKALVTSPLFQARVEPSKKGKGSYQRKAKHGKRWEPGQQQMMSVCC' A
#
# COMPACT_ATOMS: atom_id res chain seq x y z
N MET A 1 2.46 32.24 36.15
CA MET A 1 2.74 31.87 34.75
C MET A 1 1.99 30.58 34.42
N ALA A 2 0.75 30.70 33.93
CA ALA A 2 -0.13 29.56 33.70
C ALA A 2 0.29 28.78 32.44
N LYS A 3 0.59 27.48 32.58
CA LYS A 3 0.83 26.61 31.44
C LYS A 3 -0.52 26.16 30.86
N GLN A 4 -0.83 26.61 29.65
CA GLN A 4 -1.96 26.12 28.87
C GLN A 4 -1.76 24.64 28.54
N LYS A 5 -2.76 23.82 28.87
CA LYS A 5 -2.84 22.41 28.46
C LYS A 5 -3.50 22.41 27.08
N VAL A 6 -2.73 22.14 26.03
CA VAL A 6 -3.28 22.01 24.68
C VAL A 6 -3.98 20.65 24.59
N ALA A 7 -5.31 20.66 24.61
CA ALA A 7 -6.12 19.47 24.36
C ALA A 7 -6.29 19.32 22.84
N ILE A 8 -5.46 18.49 22.22
CA ILE A 8 -5.65 18.07 20.83
C ILE A 8 -6.50 16.80 20.88
N ALA A 9 -7.79 16.92 20.56
CA ALA A 9 -8.66 15.78 20.35
C ALA A 9 -8.43 15.23 18.94
N THR A 10 -7.38 14.42 18.77
CA THR A 10 -7.24 13.56 17.58
C THR A 10 -8.23 12.41 17.73
N THR A 11 -9.38 12.52 17.07
CA THR A 11 -10.32 11.41 16.89
C THR A 11 -9.75 10.46 15.85
N ASP A 12 -8.71 9.71 16.22
CA ASP A 12 -8.15 8.65 15.38
C ASP A 12 -9.16 7.48 15.33
N PRO A 13 -9.47 6.90 14.15
CA PRO A 13 -10.26 5.68 14.11
C PRO A 13 -9.51 4.59 14.88
N ALA A 14 -10.17 3.97 15.86
CA ALA A 14 -9.58 2.93 16.68
C ALA A 14 -9.09 1.77 15.81
N HIS A 15 -7.76 1.65 15.65
CA HIS A 15 -7.14 0.57 14.90
C HIS A 15 -6.85 -0.62 15.83
N ASP A 16 -7.35 -1.79 15.46
CA ASP A 16 -7.02 -3.04 16.15
C ASP A 16 -5.58 -3.45 15.82
N HIS A 17 -4.68 -3.20 16.77
CA HIS A 17 -3.25 -3.46 16.68
C HIS A 17 -2.87 -4.90 17.02
N GLN A 18 -3.84 -5.77 17.36
CA GLN A 18 -3.66 -7.21 17.61
C GLN A 18 -2.63 -7.57 18.71
N ARG A 19 -2.28 -6.64 19.61
CA ARG A 19 -1.33 -6.87 20.71
C ARG A 19 -1.98 -7.06 22.09
N GLY A 20 -3.32 -7.08 22.14
CA GLY A 20 -4.06 -7.12 23.40
C GLY A 20 -3.90 -5.82 24.20
N VAL A 21 -3.98 -5.92 25.53
CA VAL A 21 -3.85 -4.75 26.42
C VAL A 21 -2.39 -4.33 26.54
N ILE A 22 -2.07 -3.12 26.09
CA ILE A 22 -0.72 -2.55 26.18
C ILE A 22 -0.49 -2.02 27.60
N GLN A 23 0.51 -2.56 28.31
CA GLN A 23 0.82 -2.17 29.69
C GLN A 23 1.87 -1.06 29.79
N ASP A 24 2.92 -1.10 28.96
CA ASP A 24 4.05 -0.18 29.06
C ASP A 24 3.91 1.08 28.18
N ASN A 25 4.15 0.92 26.87
CA ASN A 25 4.25 2.03 25.93
C ASN A 25 3.41 1.77 24.67
N HIS A 26 2.42 2.63 24.47
CA HIS A 26 1.50 2.59 23.35
C HIS A 26 2.21 2.76 21.99
N LEU A 27 3.09 3.76 21.85
CA LEU A 27 3.78 4.02 20.59
C LEU A 27 4.70 2.86 20.19
N LYS A 28 5.39 2.25 21.15
CA LYS A 28 6.27 1.09 20.89
C LYS A 28 5.47 -0.12 20.39
N ALA A 29 4.29 -0.35 20.97
CA ALA A 29 3.38 -1.40 20.53
C ALA A 29 2.83 -1.12 19.12
N LEU A 30 2.49 0.13 18.83
CA LEU A 30 2.03 0.55 17.51
C LEU A 30 3.13 0.37 16.45
N VAL A 31 4.33 0.92 16.65
CA VAL A 31 5.42 0.85 15.66
C VAL A 31 5.77 -0.57 15.27
N THR A 32 5.63 -1.52 16.21
CA THR A 32 5.89 -2.94 15.94
C THR A 32 4.68 -3.66 15.36
N SER A 33 3.47 -3.11 15.44
CA SER A 33 2.23 -3.73 14.91
C SER A 33 2.22 -3.83 13.38
N PRO A 34 1.28 -4.61 12.78
CA PRO A 34 1.17 -4.75 11.33
C PRO A 34 0.98 -3.43 10.56
N LEU A 35 0.48 -2.39 11.23
CA LEU A 35 0.21 -1.10 10.62
C LEU A 35 1.49 -0.44 10.06
N PHE A 36 2.60 -0.54 10.79
CA PHE A 36 3.86 0.13 10.47
C PHE A 36 4.92 -0.81 9.87
N GLN A 37 4.49 -1.89 9.21
CA GLN A 37 5.42 -2.79 8.53
C GLN A 37 6.07 -2.13 7.31
N ALA A 38 7.35 -2.46 7.10
CA ALA A 38 8.09 -2.05 5.91
C ALA A 38 7.42 -2.63 4.66
N ARG A 39 7.00 -1.76 3.73
CA ARG A 39 6.40 -2.16 2.46
C ARG A 39 7.47 -2.19 1.39
N VAL A 40 7.45 -3.26 0.58
CA VAL A 40 8.37 -3.42 -0.55
C VAL A 40 7.58 -3.21 -1.84
N GLU A 41 8.01 -2.25 -2.63
CA GLU A 41 7.42 -2.04 -3.96
C GLU A 41 7.94 -3.07 -4.95
N PRO A 42 7.07 -3.67 -5.79
CA PRO A 42 7.53 -4.57 -6.85
C PRO A 42 8.32 -3.77 -7.89
N SER A 43 9.52 -4.25 -8.21
CA SER A 43 10.38 -3.64 -9.22
C SER A 43 9.77 -3.78 -10.63
N LYS A 44 9.95 -2.76 -11.47
CA LYS A 44 9.47 -2.80 -12.87
C LYS A 44 10.38 -3.58 -13.81
N LYS A 45 11.67 -3.76 -13.45
CA LYS A 45 12.67 -4.46 -14.25
C LYS A 45 13.67 -5.17 -13.33
N GLY A 46 14.28 -6.25 -13.81
CA GLY A 46 15.29 -7.02 -13.08
C GLY A 46 14.69 -8.14 -12.22
N LYS A 47 15.32 -8.45 -11.08
CA LYS A 47 14.88 -9.55 -10.20
C LYS A 47 13.50 -9.24 -9.59
N GLY A 48 12.60 -10.22 -9.66
CA GLY A 48 11.24 -10.09 -9.10
C GLY A 48 10.27 -9.25 -9.92
N SER A 49 10.67 -8.78 -11.11
CA SER A 49 9.83 -7.91 -11.96
C SER A 49 8.91 -8.67 -12.93
N TYR A 50 9.11 -9.97 -13.12
CA TYR A 50 8.32 -10.76 -14.07
C TYR A 50 6.88 -10.95 -13.59
N GLN A 51 5.91 -10.58 -14.42
CA GLN A 51 4.48 -10.72 -14.14
C GLN A 51 3.80 -11.61 -15.18
N ARG A 52 3.06 -12.63 -14.69
CA ARG A 52 2.17 -13.56 -15.42
C ARG A 52 1.39 -12.88 -16.54
N LYS A 53 0.68 -11.84 -16.12
CA LYS A 53 -0.32 -11.11 -16.87
C LYS A 53 0.02 -9.65 -16.72
N ALA A 54 0.23 -8.96 -17.84
CA ALA A 54 0.38 -7.52 -17.83
C ALA A 54 -0.96 -6.85 -17.47
N LYS A 55 -0.91 -5.65 -16.88
CA LYS A 55 -2.10 -4.84 -16.56
C LYS A 55 -3.03 -4.66 -17.78
N HIS A 56 -2.43 -4.49 -18.96
CA HIS A 56 -3.13 -4.40 -20.25
C HIS A 56 -2.58 -5.46 -21.20
N GLY A 57 -2.84 -6.74 -20.90
CA GLY A 57 -2.53 -7.82 -21.83
C GLY A 57 -3.46 -7.75 -23.04
N LYS A 58 -2.91 -7.69 -24.26
CA LYS A 58 -3.73 -7.90 -25.46
C LYS A 58 -4.26 -9.34 -25.40
N ARG A 59 -5.58 -9.52 -25.41
CA ARG A 59 -6.18 -10.82 -25.68
C ARG A 59 -5.78 -11.17 -27.11
N TRP A 60 -4.97 -12.20 -27.29
CA TRP A 60 -4.72 -12.73 -28.61
C TRP A 60 -5.99 -13.49 -29.02
N GLU A 61 -6.87 -12.79 -29.74
CA GLU A 61 -7.97 -13.40 -30.49
C GLU A 61 -7.37 -13.84 -31.84
N PRO A 62 -7.37 -15.14 -32.19
CA PRO A 62 -7.02 -15.55 -33.54
C PRO A 62 -8.03 -14.94 -34.52
N GLY A 63 -7.60 -13.92 -35.28
CA GLY A 63 -8.43 -13.23 -36.29
C GLY A 63 -8.57 -11.72 -36.14
N GLN A 64 -8.14 -11.11 -35.04
CA GLN A 64 -8.15 -9.65 -34.86
C GLN A 64 -6.79 -9.05 -35.24
N GLN A 65 -6.44 -9.12 -36.53
CA GLN A 65 -5.33 -8.36 -37.07
C GLN A 65 -5.76 -6.88 -36.98
N GLN A 66 -5.18 -6.11 -36.04
CA GLN A 66 -5.38 -4.66 -36.02
C GLN A 66 -4.79 -4.12 -37.32
N MET A 67 -5.67 -3.94 -38.30
CA MET A 67 -5.48 -3.11 -39.47
C MET A 67 -4.95 -1.76 -38.98
N MET A 68 -3.64 -1.62 -38.99
CA MET A 68 -3.02 -0.31 -39.05
C MET A 68 -3.46 0.25 -40.40
N SER A 69 -4.47 1.11 -40.40
CA SER A 69 -4.85 1.86 -41.58
C SER A 69 -3.66 2.73 -41.94
N VAL A 70 -2.84 2.22 -42.85
CA VAL A 70 -1.91 3.02 -43.64
C VAL A 70 -2.81 3.93 -44.47
N CYS A 71 -3.15 5.11 -43.92
CA CYS A 71 -3.58 6.21 -44.77
C CYS A 71 -2.37 6.61 -45.62
N CYS A 72 -2.63 6.67 -46.93
CA CYS A 72 -1.73 7.15 -47.97
C CYS A 72 -1.08 8.50 -47.64
#